data_AF-A0A2H3HR95-F1
#
_entry.id   AF-A0A2H3HR95-F1
#
_cell.length_a   1.000
_cell.length_b   1.000
_cell.length_c   1.000
_cell.angle_alpha   90.00
_cell.angle_beta   90.00
_cell.angle_gamma   90.00
#
_symmetry.space_group_name_H-M   'P 1'
#
loop_
_entity.id
_entity.type
_entity.pdbx_description
1 polymer ?
#
loop_
_entity_poly.entity_id
_entity_poly.type
_entity_poly.pdbx_seq_one_letter_code
_entity_poly.pdbx_strand_id
1 'polypeptide(L)'
;MSRSRTGCSTCKRRHRKCDETKPTCLECQKNNLTCEGYALKLQWDVGVASRGKLTGASLPVLGAGNERKKERELGIDGAEGSFGQFQALPLGQVEASGLGSEVLMDMEYPVIETEEPQWLQRRSDQEKQLFKEFIQKTVFLFYSTSTEDPFPLELQRLALQNEPLYLGLIATHVYNTNPRNPPPLFHDLCNQSLRLFREQLSRFDGTLDGGLINAGVFLCTLHLFQGIPWTAHLNHMMWVYHLFPQSKNAHRIGDLEYRFSLEAMAIMDIPTFVRGRDTPTLGIWGFLRSAQKASSTGLVGGVESVSGLPRSLLDIFGRMAHEDVEKALADWEGHEGYIPHVHLWEAFRLSGILLSRRHKRTHSDSPSNEILVCRLVATLDALYETRQRKEYAHILATNSMLYPYTAARLEVTILQTRPTWVQTLRRCGSICDAYRDTPNALILEEILDKALERGDNDVDLDKETKLRGVELSLF
;
A
#
# COMPACT_ATOMS: atom_id res chain seq x y z
N MET A 1 41.07 -10.59 -16.41
CA MET A 1 40.00 -11.60 -16.52
C MET A 1 38.70 -11.01 -15.99
N SER A 2 37.65 -10.87 -16.80
CA SER A 2 36.39 -10.24 -16.39
C SER A 2 35.61 -11.13 -15.42
N ARG A 3 35.13 -10.53 -14.33
CA ARG A 3 34.20 -11.18 -13.38
C ARG A 3 32.82 -11.26 -14.06
N SER A 4 32.21 -12.44 -14.09
CA SER A 4 30.87 -12.59 -14.64
C SER A 4 29.85 -11.99 -13.67
N ARG A 5 28.95 -11.12 -14.17
CA ARG A 5 27.94 -10.41 -13.33
C ARG A 5 26.69 -11.29 -13.09
N THR A 6 26.55 -12.36 -13.86
CA THR A 6 25.36 -13.21 -13.99
C THR A 6 25.53 -14.61 -13.40
N GLY A 7 26.59 -14.88 -12.63
CA GLY A 7 26.78 -16.18 -11.97
C GLY A 7 25.67 -16.54 -10.96
N CYS A 8 25.48 -17.85 -10.73
CA CYS A 8 24.50 -18.36 -9.77
C CYS A 8 24.82 -17.93 -8.33
N SER A 9 23.81 -17.92 -7.46
CA SER A 9 23.92 -17.48 -6.06
C SER A 9 24.94 -18.31 -5.27
N THR A 10 25.02 -19.62 -5.53
CA THR A 10 26.01 -20.51 -4.90
C THR A 10 27.45 -20.14 -5.28
N CYS A 11 27.74 -19.91 -6.56
CA CYS A 11 29.08 -19.52 -7.01
C CYS A 11 29.46 -18.10 -6.56
N LYS A 12 28.50 -17.17 -6.56
CA LYS A 12 28.67 -15.81 -6.04
C LYS A 12 29.05 -15.83 -4.55
N ARG A 13 28.31 -16.58 -3.72
CA ARG A 13 28.62 -16.71 -2.27
C ARG A 13 30.00 -17.33 -2.02
N ARG A 14 30.44 -18.25 -2.88
CA ARG A 14 31.76 -18.90 -2.77
C ARG A 14 32.90 -18.13 -3.43
N HIS A 15 32.61 -16.97 -4.04
CA HIS A 15 33.56 -16.19 -4.83
C HIS A 15 34.28 -17.01 -5.93
N ARG A 16 33.56 -17.96 -6.54
CA ARG A 16 34.06 -18.79 -7.66
C ARG A 16 33.44 -18.33 -8.98
N LYS A 17 34.20 -18.49 -10.07
CA LYS A 17 33.71 -18.16 -11.41
C LYS A 17 32.61 -19.16 -11.78
N CYS A 18 31.42 -18.64 -12.08
CA CYS A 18 30.31 -19.44 -12.58
C CYS A 18 30.43 -19.60 -14.10
N ASP A 19 30.07 -20.76 -14.60
CA ASP A 19 29.99 -21.08 -16.01
C ASP A 19 28.63 -20.74 -16.64
N GLU A 20 27.66 -20.30 -15.83
CA GLU A 20 26.36 -19.74 -16.24
C GLU A 20 25.44 -20.71 -17.01
N THR A 21 25.74 -22.01 -16.98
CA THR A 21 24.86 -23.04 -17.52
C THR A 21 23.57 -23.16 -16.71
N LYS A 22 22.44 -23.30 -17.43
CA LYS A 22 21.09 -23.43 -16.86
C LYS A 22 20.57 -24.84 -17.13
N PRO A 23 19.80 -25.47 -16.22
CA PRO A 23 19.22 -24.94 -14.98
C PRO A 23 20.17 -24.92 -13.77
N THR A 24 21.23 -25.73 -13.78
CA THR A 24 22.25 -25.81 -12.72
C THR A 24 23.64 -25.58 -13.30
N CYS A 25 24.51 -24.89 -12.56
CA CYS A 25 25.86 -24.58 -13.02
C CYS A 25 26.77 -25.83 -12.97
N LEU A 26 27.63 -26.06 -13.97
CA LEU A 26 28.53 -27.23 -14.00
C LEU A 26 29.51 -27.21 -12.82
N GLU A 27 29.90 -26.02 -12.36
CA GLU A 27 30.75 -25.87 -11.18
C GLU A 27 30.04 -26.34 -9.91
N CYS A 28 28.73 -26.11 -9.80
CA CYS A 28 27.90 -26.54 -8.69
C CYS A 28 27.72 -28.06 -8.73
N GLN A 29 27.49 -28.60 -9.93
CA GLN A 29 27.32 -30.03 -10.17
C GLN A 29 28.59 -30.83 -9.88
N LYS A 30 29.75 -30.38 -10.37
CA LYS A 30 31.05 -31.04 -10.13
C LYS A 30 31.41 -31.11 -8.65
N ASN A 31 31.00 -30.11 -7.88
CA ASN A 31 31.27 -30.04 -6.44
C ASN A 31 30.17 -30.71 -5.59
N ASN A 32 29.20 -31.42 -6.18
CA ASN A 32 28.03 -31.99 -5.50
C ASN A 32 27.28 -30.98 -4.61
N LEU A 33 27.12 -29.74 -5.09
CA LEU A 33 26.40 -28.69 -4.39
C LEU A 33 25.03 -28.43 -5.02
N THR A 34 24.02 -28.24 -4.18
CA THR A 34 22.71 -27.74 -4.60
C THR A 34 22.89 -26.32 -5.15
N CYS A 35 22.65 -26.16 -6.45
CA CYS A 35 22.70 -24.86 -7.11
C CYS A 35 21.45 -24.07 -6.73
N GLU A 36 21.61 -22.97 -5.99
CA GLU A 36 20.53 -22.06 -5.57
C GLU A 36 20.00 -21.19 -6.73
N GLY A 37 20.37 -21.53 -7.96
CA GLY A 37 19.94 -20.87 -9.17
C GLY A 37 20.52 -19.46 -9.34
N TYR A 38 19.95 -18.76 -10.31
CA TYR A 38 20.38 -17.43 -10.74
C TYR A 38 19.47 -16.31 -10.22
N ALA A 39 18.55 -16.64 -9.31
CA ALA A 39 17.63 -15.69 -8.70
C ALA A 39 18.40 -14.66 -7.86
N LEU A 40 18.21 -13.38 -8.18
CA LEU A 40 18.74 -12.27 -7.39
C LEU A 40 18.00 -12.21 -6.06
N LYS A 41 18.69 -12.48 -4.95
CA LYS A 41 18.28 -11.95 -3.65
C LYS A 41 18.55 -10.44 -3.68
N LEU A 42 17.48 -9.65 -3.77
CA LEU A 42 17.56 -8.20 -3.72
C LEU A 42 17.99 -7.78 -2.31
N GLN A 43 19.27 -7.42 -2.14
CA GLN A 43 19.70 -6.65 -0.97
C GLN A 43 19.66 -5.18 -1.34
N TRP A 44 18.67 -4.47 -0.79
CA TRP A 44 18.73 -3.03 -0.65
C TRP A 44 19.63 -2.79 0.56
N ASP A 45 20.91 -2.50 0.31
CA ASP A 45 21.83 -2.18 1.41
C ASP A 45 21.21 -1.05 2.24
N VAL A 46 21.10 -1.28 3.54
CA VAL A 46 20.43 -0.45 4.56
C VAL A 46 21.18 0.88 4.84
N GLY A 47 21.98 1.34 3.89
CA GLY A 47 22.86 2.49 4.01
C GLY A 47 22.54 3.57 2.99
N VAL A 48 22.76 4.83 3.41
CA VAL A 48 22.53 6.07 2.64
C VAL A 48 23.31 6.11 1.30
N ALA A 49 24.29 5.22 1.10
CA ALA A 49 24.98 5.03 -0.17
C ALA A 49 25.40 3.57 -0.36
N SER A 50 25.33 3.09 -1.60
CA SER A 50 25.82 1.75 -2.00
C SER A 50 27.35 1.69 -2.14
N ARG A 51 28.05 2.85 -2.20
CA ARG A 51 29.52 3.01 -2.18
C ARG A 51 29.94 4.34 -1.56
N GLY A 52 31.09 4.38 -0.87
CA GLY A 52 31.67 5.62 -0.29
C GLY A 52 31.65 5.66 1.24
N LYS A 53 31.99 6.81 1.84
CA LYS A 53 32.18 6.98 3.30
C LYS A 53 30.93 6.68 4.15
N LEU A 54 29.75 6.60 3.53
CA LEU A 54 28.45 6.38 4.17
C LEU A 54 27.86 4.98 3.88
N THR A 55 28.64 4.06 3.30
CA THR A 55 28.20 2.66 3.13
C THR A 55 28.04 1.96 4.47
N GLY A 56 26.86 1.40 4.73
CA GLY A 56 26.57 0.67 5.96
C GLY A 56 26.27 1.55 7.18
N ALA A 57 26.14 2.88 7.01
CA ALA A 57 25.65 3.75 8.07
C ALA A 57 24.13 3.64 8.17
N SER A 58 23.62 3.05 9.25
CA SER A 58 22.24 3.27 9.70
C SER A 58 22.09 4.75 10.05
N LEU A 59 20.96 5.34 9.66
CA LEU A 59 20.65 6.76 9.87
C LEU A 59 20.97 7.22 11.31
N PRO A 60 21.48 8.45 11.51
CA PRO A 60 21.54 9.03 12.85
C PRO A 60 20.11 9.20 13.36
N VAL A 61 19.79 8.48 14.43
CA VAL A 61 18.58 8.71 15.23
C VAL A 61 18.67 10.12 15.79
N LEU A 62 17.87 11.05 15.26
CA LEU A 62 17.61 12.32 15.95
C LEU A 62 16.77 11.97 17.19
N GLY A 63 17.44 11.84 18.35
CA GLY A 63 16.79 11.55 19.62
C GLY A 63 17.61 10.83 20.70
N ALA A 64 18.90 10.51 20.49
CA ALA A 64 19.76 9.99 21.55
C ALA A 64 20.66 11.09 22.12
N GLY A 65 20.21 11.70 23.22
CA GLY A 65 21.02 12.58 24.03
C GLY A 65 22.29 11.87 24.48
N ASN A 66 23.44 12.46 24.18
CA ASN A 66 24.73 11.98 24.63
C ASN A 66 24.90 12.45 26.09
N GLU A 67 24.54 11.60 27.05
CA GLU A 67 24.96 11.76 28.44
C GLU A 67 26.48 11.63 28.52
N ARG A 68 27.18 12.77 28.59
CA ARG A 68 28.51 12.83 29.20
C ARG A 68 28.64 14.07 30.06
N LYS A 69 28.76 13.80 31.37
CA LYS A 69 29.19 14.70 32.44
C LYS A 69 30.22 15.74 31.97
N LYS A 70 29.91 17.01 32.24
CA LYS A 70 30.90 17.96 32.73
C LYS A 70 30.23 18.99 33.62
N GLU A 71 30.48 18.86 34.91
CA GLU A 71 30.27 19.90 35.90
C GLU A 71 31.01 21.17 35.47
N ARG A 72 30.27 22.28 35.42
CA ARG A 72 30.74 23.56 35.93
C ARG A 72 29.54 24.46 36.17
N GLU A 73 29.41 24.82 37.44
CA GLU A 73 28.49 25.81 38.00
C GLU A 73 28.55 27.12 37.21
N LEU A 74 27.39 27.77 37.06
CA LEU A 74 27.15 29.20 37.35
C LEU A 74 25.63 29.44 37.27
N GLY A 75 25.09 30.11 38.29
CA GLY A 75 23.67 30.06 38.64
C GLY A 75 22.78 31.20 38.16
N ILE A 76 21.51 31.02 38.54
CA ILE A 76 20.46 32.00 38.89
C ILE A 76 20.00 32.97 37.78
N ASP A 77 18.79 32.78 37.23
CA ASP A 77 17.56 33.50 37.64
C ASP A 77 16.35 33.13 36.76
N GLY A 78 15.17 33.07 37.39
CA GLY A 78 13.92 32.61 36.78
C GLY A 78 13.13 33.68 36.04
N ALA A 79 12.23 33.23 35.16
CA ALA A 79 11.02 33.96 34.80
C ALA A 79 9.99 33.01 34.15
N GLU A 80 8.83 32.93 34.79
CA GLU A 80 7.58 32.36 34.26
C GLU A 80 6.98 33.28 33.18
N GLY A 81 6.17 32.70 32.26
CA GLY A 81 5.31 33.45 31.34
C GLY A 81 4.71 32.52 30.27
N SER A 82 3.53 31.94 30.51
CA SER A 82 2.19 32.48 30.21
C SER A 82 1.70 32.16 28.79
N PHE A 83 0.70 31.28 28.74
CA PHE A 83 -0.14 30.94 27.59
C PHE A 83 -0.97 32.15 27.16
N GLY A 84 -0.79 32.62 25.93
CA GLY A 84 -1.62 33.65 25.31
C GLY A 84 -2.73 33.04 24.45
N GLN A 85 -3.97 33.17 24.92
CA GLN A 85 -5.22 33.04 24.16
C GLN A 85 -5.22 33.94 22.93
N PHE A 86 -5.76 33.47 21.80
CA PHE A 86 -6.28 34.35 20.76
C PHE A 86 -7.77 34.10 20.52
N GLN A 87 -8.52 35.17 20.75
CA GLN A 87 -9.97 35.34 20.63
C GLN A 87 -10.48 35.14 19.20
N ALA A 88 -11.63 34.49 19.10
CA ALA A 88 -12.49 34.46 17.92
C ALA A 88 -13.25 35.79 17.76
N LEU A 89 -13.48 36.20 16.51
CA LEU A 89 -14.41 37.25 16.11
C LEU A 89 -15.38 36.71 15.02
N PRO A 90 -16.60 37.25 14.91
CA PRO A 90 -17.81 36.46 14.61
C PRO A 90 -18.13 36.28 13.12
N LEU A 91 -18.90 35.22 12.85
CA LEU A 91 -19.55 34.90 11.58
C LEU A 91 -20.42 36.04 11.04
N GLY A 92 -20.17 36.44 9.80
CA GLY A 92 -21.10 37.18 8.94
C GLY A 92 -21.82 36.22 7.99
N GLN A 93 -23.14 36.30 7.99
CA GLN A 93 -24.09 35.52 7.20
C GLN A 93 -23.93 35.77 5.69
N VAL A 94 -23.92 34.72 4.88
CA VAL A 94 -24.31 34.81 3.46
C VAL A 94 -25.23 33.63 3.14
N GLU A 95 -26.37 33.99 2.59
CA GLU A 95 -27.54 33.17 2.34
C GLU A 95 -27.33 32.16 1.21
N ALA A 96 -28.05 31.04 1.33
CA ALA A 96 -28.15 30.02 0.30
C ALA A 96 -28.93 30.55 -0.91
N SER A 97 -28.30 30.52 -2.08
CA SER A 97 -29.00 30.56 -3.36
C SER A 97 -28.51 29.43 -4.24
N GLY A 98 -29.40 28.46 -4.48
CA GLY A 98 -29.17 27.37 -5.40
C GLY A 98 -29.11 27.87 -6.84
N LEU A 99 -28.17 27.31 -7.60
CA LEU A 99 -28.20 27.33 -9.06
C LEU A 99 -27.85 25.93 -9.52
N GLY A 100 -28.83 25.33 -10.18
CA GLY A 100 -28.76 23.99 -10.75
C GLY A 100 -27.84 23.91 -11.96
N SER A 101 -27.58 22.66 -12.30
CA SER A 101 -27.14 22.14 -13.59
C SER A 101 -27.63 22.98 -14.78
N GLU A 102 -26.72 23.69 -15.47
CA GLU A 102 -26.77 24.03 -16.91
C GLU A 102 -25.69 25.07 -17.28
N VAL A 103 -24.39 24.73 -17.18
CA VAL A 103 -23.33 25.38 -18.00
C VAL A 103 -22.20 24.37 -18.24
N LEU A 104 -22.44 23.43 -19.16
CA LEU A 104 -21.38 22.60 -19.74
C LEU A 104 -21.71 22.41 -21.22
N MET A 105 -21.26 23.33 -22.06
CA MET A 105 -20.92 23.05 -23.46
C MET A 105 -20.09 24.21 -24.03
N ASP A 106 -19.07 23.85 -24.80
CA ASP A 106 -18.20 24.70 -25.62
C ASP A 106 -16.97 25.35 -24.98
N MET A 107 -16.13 24.52 -24.34
CA MET A 107 -14.69 24.76 -24.34
C MET A 107 -14.00 23.77 -25.29
N GLU A 108 -13.70 24.20 -26.51
CA GLU A 108 -12.72 23.50 -27.35
C GLU A 108 -11.36 23.60 -26.68
N TYR A 109 -10.90 22.49 -26.10
CA TYR A 109 -9.52 22.37 -25.63
C TYR A 109 -8.60 22.31 -26.85
N PRO A 110 -7.50 23.09 -26.89
CA PRO A 110 -6.50 22.93 -27.93
C PRO A 110 -5.93 21.52 -27.83
N VAL A 111 -6.12 20.71 -28.86
CA VAL A 111 -5.44 19.42 -29.02
C VAL A 111 -3.97 19.74 -29.32
N ILE A 112 -3.16 19.83 -28.27
CA ILE A 112 -1.71 19.80 -28.42
C ILE A 112 -1.38 18.34 -28.77
N GLU A 113 -1.05 18.07 -30.04
CA GLU A 113 -0.45 16.81 -30.46
C GLU A 113 0.90 16.66 -29.73
N THR A 114 0.89 16.09 -28.53
CA THR A 114 2.14 15.64 -27.89
C THR A 114 2.69 14.48 -28.70
N GLU A 115 3.74 14.73 -29.48
CA GLU A 115 4.49 13.69 -30.19
C GLU A 115 4.91 12.58 -29.23
N GLU A 116 4.76 11.32 -29.67
CA GLU A 116 5.16 10.14 -28.90
C GLU A 116 6.63 10.26 -28.47
N PRO A 117 6.98 10.14 -27.17
CA PRO A 117 8.35 10.25 -26.72
C PRO A 117 9.29 9.28 -27.44
N GLN A 118 10.51 9.71 -27.77
CA GLN A 118 11.48 8.89 -28.51
C GLN A 118 11.80 7.53 -27.85
N TRP A 119 11.70 7.43 -26.52
CA TRP A 119 11.90 6.16 -25.83
C TRP A 119 10.76 5.17 -26.07
N LEU A 120 9.52 5.67 -26.22
CA LEU A 120 8.33 4.86 -26.44
C LEU A 120 8.28 4.36 -27.89
N GLN A 121 8.72 5.18 -28.84
CA GLN A 121 8.90 4.77 -30.25
C GLN A 121 9.87 3.60 -30.41
N ARG A 122 10.88 3.49 -29.54
CA ARG A 122 11.88 2.43 -29.56
C ARG A 122 11.42 1.12 -28.91
N ARG A 123 10.24 1.10 -28.28
CA ARG A 123 9.70 -0.10 -27.61
C ARG A 123 9.14 -1.08 -28.63
N SER A 124 9.28 -2.37 -28.32
CA SER A 124 8.78 -3.45 -29.16
C SER A 124 7.25 -3.47 -29.22
N ASP A 125 6.69 -3.98 -30.31
CA ASP A 125 5.23 -4.19 -30.45
C ASP A 125 4.68 -5.09 -29.33
N GLN A 126 5.48 -6.06 -28.88
CA GLN A 126 5.15 -6.91 -27.74
C GLN A 126 4.99 -6.10 -26.45
N GLU A 127 5.93 -5.21 -26.11
CA GLU A 127 5.82 -4.36 -24.92
C GLU A 127 4.63 -3.39 -25.02
N LYS A 128 4.37 -2.82 -26.20
CA LYS A 128 3.20 -1.96 -26.45
C LYS A 128 1.89 -2.71 -26.25
N GLN A 129 1.82 -3.96 -26.72
CA GLN A 129 0.66 -4.82 -26.53
C GLN A 129 0.47 -5.21 -25.06
N LEU A 130 1.53 -5.57 -24.34
CA LEU A 130 1.45 -5.89 -22.91
C LEU A 130 0.99 -4.68 -22.07
N PHE A 131 1.43 -3.46 -22.42
CA PHE A 131 0.94 -2.25 -21.76
C PHE A 131 -0.56 -2.04 -22.00
N LYS A 132 -1.03 -2.26 -23.23
CA LYS A 132 -2.46 -2.20 -23.55
C LYS A 132 -3.25 -3.23 -22.74
N GLU A 133 -2.74 -4.45 -22.60
CA GLU A 133 -3.36 -5.49 -21.78
C GLU A 133 -3.39 -5.14 -20.29
N PHE A 134 -2.35 -4.49 -19.77
CA PHE A 134 -2.35 -3.96 -18.40
C PHE A 134 -3.53 -2.99 -18.20
N ILE A 135 -3.66 -1.97 -19.04
CA ILE A 135 -4.71 -0.94 -18.92
C ILE A 135 -6.11 -1.53 -19.12
N GLN A 136 -6.25 -2.57 -19.95
CA GLN A 136 -7.56 -3.18 -20.23
C GLN A 136 -8.00 -4.24 -19.22
N LYS A 137 -7.08 -4.76 -18.39
CA LYS A 137 -7.37 -5.92 -17.53
C LYS A 137 -6.81 -5.77 -16.13
N THR A 138 -5.50 -5.61 -16.01
CA THR A 138 -4.80 -5.67 -14.71
C THR A 138 -4.97 -4.40 -13.89
N VAL A 139 -5.17 -3.24 -14.53
CA VAL A 139 -5.36 -1.98 -13.80
C VAL A 139 -6.51 -2.04 -12.79
N PHE A 140 -7.58 -2.78 -13.12
CA PHE A 140 -8.78 -2.97 -12.30
C PHE A 140 -8.53 -3.76 -11.01
N LEU A 141 -7.31 -4.28 -10.80
CA LEU A 141 -6.94 -4.96 -9.57
C LEU A 141 -6.46 -3.97 -8.50
N PHE A 142 -5.99 -2.77 -8.88
CA PHE A 142 -5.28 -1.86 -7.98
C PHE A 142 -6.17 -0.87 -7.23
N TYR A 143 -7.49 -0.99 -7.39
CA TYR A 143 -8.44 -0.07 -6.82
C TYR A 143 -9.82 -0.72 -6.66
N SER A 144 -10.64 -0.21 -5.76
CA SER A 144 -11.84 -0.90 -5.26
C SER A 144 -13.13 -0.08 -5.44
N THR A 145 -13.10 0.98 -6.23
CA THR A 145 -14.28 1.80 -6.57
C THR A 145 -15.10 1.15 -7.69
N SER A 146 -14.83 1.48 -8.95
CA SER A 146 -15.60 1.03 -10.12
C SER A 146 -14.77 1.06 -11.40
N THR A 147 -15.07 0.21 -12.37
CA THR A 147 -14.46 0.28 -13.71
C THR A 147 -14.63 1.64 -14.42
N GLU A 148 -15.54 2.49 -13.92
CA GLU A 148 -15.79 3.86 -14.41
C GLU A 148 -14.92 4.93 -13.71
N ASP A 149 -14.10 4.55 -12.73
CA ASP A 149 -13.16 5.47 -12.07
C ASP A 149 -12.21 6.11 -13.10
N PRO A 150 -11.88 7.41 -13.01
CA PRO A 150 -10.94 8.08 -13.92
C PRO A 150 -9.50 7.57 -13.81
N PHE A 151 -9.17 6.82 -12.75
CA PHE A 151 -7.81 6.37 -12.46
C PHE A 151 -7.10 5.65 -13.62
N PRO A 152 -7.69 4.66 -14.33
CA PRO A 152 -7.00 3.99 -15.43
C PRO A 152 -6.54 4.93 -16.55
N LEU A 153 -7.37 5.93 -16.88
CA LEU A 153 -7.05 6.92 -17.90
C LEU A 153 -5.90 7.83 -17.45
N GLU A 154 -5.95 8.29 -16.20
CA GLU A 154 -4.89 9.14 -15.64
C GLU A 154 -3.56 8.38 -15.50
N LEU A 155 -3.61 7.13 -15.03
CA LEU A 155 -2.44 6.27 -14.95
C LEU A 155 -1.84 6.01 -16.34
N GLN A 156 -2.68 5.76 -17.34
CA GLN A 156 -2.23 5.59 -18.72
C GLN A 156 -1.49 6.84 -19.22
N ARG A 157 -2.06 8.03 -18.99
CA ARG A 157 -1.47 9.32 -19.37
C ARG A 157 -0.09 9.51 -18.73
N LEU A 158 0.03 9.25 -17.42
CA LEU A 158 1.30 9.34 -16.70
C LEU A 158 2.33 8.32 -17.20
N ALA A 159 1.90 7.09 -17.46
CA ALA A 159 2.79 6.03 -17.92
C ALA A 159 3.36 6.30 -19.32
N LEU A 160 2.56 6.87 -20.23
CA LEU A 160 3.02 7.25 -21.56
C LEU A 160 4.06 8.39 -21.54
N GLN A 161 4.15 9.13 -20.43
CA GLN A 161 5.12 10.20 -20.23
C GLN A 161 6.34 9.77 -19.39
N ASN A 162 6.22 8.67 -18.63
CA ASN A 162 7.23 8.22 -17.67
C ASN A 162 7.65 6.76 -17.93
N GLU A 163 8.85 6.57 -18.50
CA GLU A 163 9.40 5.26 -18.86
C GLU A 163 9.54 4.28 -17.66
N PRO A 164 10.05 4.68 -16.48
CA PRO A 164 10.07 3.81 -15.31
C PRO A 164 8.68 3.26 -14.93
N LEU A 165 7.66 4.13 -14.92
CA LEU A 165 6.29 3.75 -14.64
C LEU A 165 5.77 2.77 -15.69
N TYR A 166 5.90 3.11 -16.98
CA TYR A 166 5.49 2.26 -18.10
C TYR A 166 6.01 0.82 -17.96
N LEU A 167 7.32 0.67 -17.71
CA LEU A 167 7.95 -0.63 -17.53
C LEU A 167 7.49 -1.34 -16.25
N GLY A 168 7.28 -0.59 -15.17
CA GLY A 168 6.76 -1.10 -13.91
C GLY A 168 5.34 -1.67 -14.05
N LEU A 169 4.48 -1.01 -14.83
CA LEU A 169 3.12 -1.48 -15.12
C LEU A 169 3.14 -2.76 -15.98
N ILE A 170 3.98 -2.82 -17.02
CA ILE A 170 4.14 -4.05 -17.81
C ILE A 170 4.70 -5.19 -16.94
N ALA A 171 5.73 -4.93 -16.13
CA ALA A 171 6.27 -5.94 -15.23
C ALA A 171 5.21 -6.47 -14.27
N THR A 172 4.39 -5.57 -13.72
CA THR A 172 3.26 -5.90 -12.87
C THR A 172 2.23 -6.76 -13.59
N HIS A 173 1.87 -6.43 -14.84
CA HIS A 173 0.99 -7.25 -15.68
C HIS A 173 1.55 -8.67 -15.86
N VAL A 174 2.80 -8.76 -16.31
CA VAL A 174 3.49 -10.03 -16.61
C VAL A 174 3.58 -10.91 -15.35
N TYR A 175 3.82 -10.31 -14.19
CA TYR A 175 3.83 -11.03 -12.92
C TYR A 175 2.45 -11.59 -12.56
N ASN A 176 1.41 -10.74 -12.62
CA ASN A 176 0.04 -11.14 -12.25
C ASN A 176 -0.55 -12.22 -13.17
N THR A 177 -0.12 -12.28 -14.43
CA THR A 177 -0.56 -13.34 -15.36
C THR A 177 -0.01 -14.72 -14.99
N ASN A 178 1.17 -14.82 -14.35
CA ASN A 178 1.73 -16.08 -13.86
C ASN A 178 2.63 -15.88 -12.62
N PRO A 179 2.06 -15.63 -11.42
CA PRO A 179 2.83 -15.30 -10.23
C PRO A 179 3.76 -16.42 -9.76
N ARG A 180 3.37 -17.68 -10.01
CA ARG A 180 4.10 -18.87 -9.56
C ARG A 180 5.35 -19.14 -10.39
N ASN A 181 5.35 -18.73 -11.66
CA ASN A 181 6.49 -18.91 -12.57
C ASN A 181 6.58 -17.74 -13.56
N PRO A 182 7.01 -16.55 -13.10
CA PRO A 182 7.08 -15.38 -13.96
C PRO A 182 8.11 -15.61 -15.09
N PRO A 183 7.81 -15.20 -16.33
CA PRO A 183 8.70 -15.39 -17.47
C PRO A 183 9.98 -14.54 -17.32
N PRO A 184 11.11 -14.89 -17.98
CA PRO A 184 12.36 -14.12 -17.88
C PRO A 184 12.20 -12.62 -18.17
N LEU A 185 11.30 -12.27 -19.11
CA LEU A 185 10.96 -10.89 -19.46
C LEU A 185 10.56 -10.04 -18.24
N PHE A 186 9.88 -10.64 -17.26
CA PHE A 186 9.51 -9.98 -16.01
C PHE A 186 10.72 -9.35 -15.31
N HIS A 187 11.79 -10.13 -15.15
CA HIS A 187 12.99 -9.67 -14.46
C HIS A 187 13.69 -8.57 -15.24
N ASP A 188 13.73 -8.66 -16.57
CA ASP A 188 14.34 -7.64 -17.42
C ASP A 188 13.58 -6.31 -17.32
N LEU A 189 12.25 -6.34 -17.36
CA LEU A 189 11.40 -5.17 -17.19
C LEU A 189 11.56 -4.53 -15.81
N CYS A 190 11.53 -5.33 -14.74
CA CYS A 190 11.73 -4.84 -13.36
C CYS A 190 13.09 -4.16 -13.20
N ASN A 191 14.16 -4.80 -13.70
CA ASN A 191 15.51 -4.27 -13.59
C ASN A 191 15.67 -2.96 -14.37
N GLN A 192 15.06 -2.86 -15.55
CA GLN A 192 15.06 -1.62 -16.32
C GLN A 192 14.28 -0.51 -15.63
N SER A 193 13.06 -0.80 -15.17
CA SER A 193 12.22 0.14 -14.42
C SER A 193 12.96 0.68 -13.19
N LEU A 194 13.50 -0.21 -12.35
CA LEU A 194 14.26 0.16 -11.15
C LEU A 194 15.51 0.99 -11.46
N ARG A 195 16.24 0.65 -12.52
CA ARG A 195 17.44 1.41 -12.92
C ARG A 195 17.07 2.83 -13.31
N LEU A 196 16.07 2.99 -14.18
CA LEU A 196 15.62 4.30 -14.66
C LEU A 196 14.97 5.12 -13.53
N PHE A 197 14.18 4.48 -12.67
CA PHE A 197 13.61 5.09 -11.48
C PHE A 197 14.69 5.69 -10.58
N ARG A 198 15.74 4.91 -10.26
CA ARG A 198 16.87 5.40 -9.45
C ARG A 198 17.66 6.50 -10.14
N GLU A 199 17.86 6.40 -11.46
CA GLU A 199 18.52 7.45 -12.24
C GLU A 199 17.74 8.77 -12.19
N GLN A 200 16.43 8.73 -12.37
CA GLN A 200 15.57 9.91 -12.30
C GLN A 200 15.52 10.50 -10.87
N LEU A 201 15.39 9.65 -9.84
CA LEU A 201 15.46 10.11 -8.44
C LEU A 201 16.80 10.75 -8.09
N SER A 202 17.91 10.28 -8.67
CA SER A 202 19.23 10.90 -8.43
C SER A 202 19.34 12.33 -8.96
N ARG A 203 18.42 12.73 -9.85
CA ARG A 203 18.31 14.08 -10.42
C ARG A 203 17.18 14.89 -9.80
N PHE A 204 16.58 14.42 -8.71
CA PHE A 204 15.46 15.11 -8.07
C PHE A 204 15.87 16.53 -7.64
N ASP A 205 15.17 17.53 -8.18
CA ASP A 205 15.43 18.95 -7.99
C ASP A 205 14.50 19.59 -6.94
N GLY A 206 13.61 18.78 -6.35
CA GLY A 206 12.57 19.20 -5.43
C GLY A 206 11.18 19.28 -6.05
N THR A 207 11.04 19.11 -7.37
CA THR A 207 9.76 19.09 -8.06
C THR A 207 9.20 17.68 -8.09
N LEU A 208 7.96 17.51 -7.63
CA LEU A 208 7.27 16.23 -7.70
C LEU A 208 6.91 15.88 -9.15
N ASP A 209 7.14 14.64 -9.53
CA ASP A 209 6.74 14.09 -10.83
C ASP A 209 5.75 12.95 -10.59
N GLY A 210 4.49 13.14 -11.03
CA GLY A 210 3.42 12.17 -10.80
C GLY A 210 3.73 10.79 -11.37
N GLY A 211 4.42 10.72 -12.52
CA GLY A 211 4.84 9.46 -13.13
C GLY A 211 5.86 8.72 -12.27
N LEU A 212 6.86 9.44 -11.75
CA LEU A 212 7.91 8.90 -10.91
C LEU A 212 7.39 8.47 -9.54
N ILE A 213 6.49 9.24 -8.91
CA ILE A 213 5.85 8.83 -7.66
C ILE A 213 5.07 7.52 -7.89
N ASN A 214 4.24 7.46 -8.93
CA ASN A 214 3.50 6.24 -9.28
C ASN A 214 4.43 5.08 -9.61
N ALA A 215 5.58 5.30 -10.26
CA ALA A 215 6.57 4.24 -10.49
C ALA A 215 7.04 3.65 -9.15
N GLY A 216 7.32 4.49 -8.16
CA GLY A 216 7.66 4.05 -6.81
C GLY A 216 6.53 3.28 -6.10
N VAL A 217 5.29 3.77 -6.20
CA VAL A 217 4.10 3.09 -5.64
C VAL A 217 3.95 1.69 -6.26
N PHE A 218 3.98 1.57 -7.59
CA PHE A 218 3.83 0.28 -8.26
C PHE A 218 5.01 -0.68 -8.01
N LEU A 219 6.23 -0.18 -7.81
CA LEU A 219 7.34 -1.01 -7.36
C LEU A 219 7.10 -1.57 -5.96
N CYS A 220 6.53 -0.78 -5.04
CA CYS A 220 6.11 -1.25 -3.73
C CYS A 220 5.01 -2.31 -3.85
N THR A 221 3.99 -2.05 -4.68
CA THR A 221 2.87 -2.97 -4.92
C THR A 221 3.33 -4.30 -5.54
N LEU A 222 4.32 -4.28 -6.42
CA LEU A 222 4.89 -5.50 -6.99
C LEU A 222 5.60 -6.35 -5.92
N HIS A 223 6.41 -5.73 -5.05
CA HIS A 223 7.04 -6.45 -3.93
C HIS A 223 6.01 -6.99 -2.93
N LEU A 224 4.94 -6.22 -2.68
CA LEU A 224 3.80 -6.65 -1.88
C LEU A 224 3.20 -7.94 -2.44
N PHE A 225 2.92 -8.03 -3.75
CA PHE A 225 2.42 -9.28 -4.34
C PHE A 225 3.42 -10.43 -4.22
N GLN A 226 4.71 -10.15 -4.27
CA GLN A 226 5.76 -11.16 -4.08
C GLN A 226 5.95 -11.60 -2.63
N GLY A 227 5.29 -10.93 -1.66
CA GLY A 227 5.52 -11.15 -0.23
C GLY A 227 6.92 -10.71 0.22
N ILE A 228 7.57 -9.81 -0.53
CA ILE A 228 8.90 -9.27 -0.21
C ILE A 228 8.72 -8.02 0.64
N PRO A 229 9.51 -7.81 1.71
CA PRO A 229 9.48 -6.57 2.47
C PRO A 229 9.63 -5.32 1.59
N TRP A 230 8.67 -4.41 1.70
CA TRP A 230 8.50 -3.27 0.82
C TRP A 230 8.30 -1.95 1.57
N THR A 231 7.85 -1.96 2.83
CA THR A 231 7.53 -0.74 3.59
C THR A 231 8.71 0.22 3.74
N ALA A 232 9.95 -0.29 3.72
CA ALA A 232 11.14 0.55 3.66
C ALA A 232 11.15 1.45 2.42
N HIS A 233 10.70 0.98 1.26
CA HIS A 233 10.65 1.76 0.02
C HIS A 233 9.67 2.92 0.14
N LEU A 234 8.49 2.68 0.73
CA LEU A 234 7.51 3.71 1.03
C LEU A 234 8.12 4.81 1.90
N ASN A 235 8.83 4.42 2.97
CA ASN A 235 9.50 5.37 3.84
C ASN A 235 10.58 6.17 3.08
N HIS A 236 11.39 5.52 2.25
CA HIS A 236 12.38 6.21 1.42
C HIS A 236 11.73 7.23 0.47
N MET A 237 10.58 6.90 -0.14
CA MET A 237 9.86 7.85 -0.99
C MET A 237 9.44 9.11 -0.21
N MET A 238 8.90 8.96 1.00
CA MET A 238 8.57 10.10 1.87
C MET A 238 9.79 10.99 2.16
N TRP A 239 10.97 10.39 2.36
CA TRP A 239 12.22 11.12 2.60
C TRP A 239 12.74 11.83 1.36
N VAL A 240 12.83 11.11 0.23
CA VAL A 240 13.37 11.65 -1.02
C VAL A 240 12.52 12.80 -1.54
N TYR A 241 11.20 12.67 -1.45
CA TYR A 241 10.30 13.72 -1.91
C TYR A 241 10.11 14.86 -0.91
N HIS A 242 10.71 14.78 0.28
CA HIS A 242 10.55 15.76 1.37
C HIS A 242 9.08 16.03 1.69
N LEU A 243 8.31 14.96 1.98
CA LEU A 243 6.87 15.03 2.26
C LEU A 243 6.55 15.03 3.77
N PHE A 244 7.55 14.97 4.64
CA PHE A 244 7.36 15.00 6.09
C PHE A 244 6.96 16.40 6.59
N PRO A 245 6.30 16.52 7.75
CA PRO A 245 6.04 17.81 8.37
C PRO A 245 7.32 18.66 8.44
N GLN A 246 7.16 19.98 8.23
CA GLN A 246 8.25 20.98 8.29
C GLN A 246 9.33 20.86 7.19
N SER A 247 9.21 19.91 6.27
CA SER A 247 10.12 19.81 5.12
C SER A 247 9.62 20.62 3.91
N LYS A 248 10.48 20.82 2.91
CA LYS A 248 10.26 21.73 1.77
C LYS A 248 8.94 21.44 1.03
N ASN A 249 8.61 20.18 0.81
CA ASN A 249 7.41 19.76 0.08
C ASN A 249 6.30 19.24 1.00
N ALA A 250 6.35 19.53 2.31
CA ALA A 250 5.34 19.07 3.27
C ALA A 250 3.91 19.45 2.86
N HIS A 251 3.72 20.65 2.32
CA HIS A 251 2.41 21.13 1.87
C HIS A 251 1.86 20.33 0.68
N ARG A 252 2.75 19.81 -0.17
CA ARG A 252 2.39 19.12 -1.41
C ARG A 252 1.78 17.74 -1.20
N ILE A 253 1.89 17.20 0.01
CA ILE A 253 1.25 15.92 0.35
C ILE A 253 -0.29 15.99 0.26
N GLY A 254 -0.86 17.21 0.29
CA GLY A 254 -2.28 17.46 0.08
C GLY A 254 -2.67 17.86 -1.34
N ASP A 255 -1.72 17.95 -2.28
CA ASP A 255 -1.98 18.44 -3.64
C ASP A 255 -2.88 17.48 -4.40
N LEU A 256 -3.96 18.02 -4.97
CA LEU A 256 -4.94 17.23 -5.73
C LEU A 256 -4.35 16.62 -7.01
N GLU A 257 -3.29 17.23 -7.55
CA GLU A 257 -2.57 16.75 -8.73
C GLU A 257 -1.97 15.35 -8.51
N TYR A 258 -1.42 15.10 -7.32
CA TYR A 258 -0.77 13.81 -6.99
C TYR A 258 -1.64 12.91 -6.12
N ARG A 259 -2.92 13.29 -5.95
CA ARG A 259 -3.85 12.69 -4.98
C ARG A 259 -3.84 11.17 -5.00
N PHE A 260 -3.97 10.54 -6.17
CA PHE A 260 -3.99 9.09 -6.27
C PHE A 260 -2.74 8.46 -5.63
N SER A 261 -1.56 8.92 -6.05
CA SER A 261 -0.29 8.34 -5.59
C SER A 261 -0.02 8.61 -4.11
N LEU A 262 -0.38 9.79 -3.61
CA LEU A 262 -0.18 10.17 -2.21
C LEU A 262 -1.20 9.50 -1.28
N GLU A 263 -2.46 9.36 -1.71
CA GLU A 263 -3.46 8.58 -0.99
C GLU A 263 -3.10 7.10 -0.99
N ALA A 264 -2.64 6.53 -2.12
CA ALA A 264 -2.16 5.15 -2.17
C ALA A 264 -1.02 4.90 -1.18
N MET A 265 -0.03 5.79 -1.15
CA MET A 265 1.06 5.76 -0.15
C MET A 265 0.51 5.86 1.29
N ALA A 266 -0.53 6.67 1.51
CA ALA A 266 -1.15 6.83 2.81
C ALA A 266 -1.90 5.58 3.27
N ILE A 267 -2.66 4.93 2.37
CA ILE A 267 -3.33 3.64 2.62
C ILE A 267 -2.31 2.55 2.93
N MET A 268 -1.24 2.48 2.13
CA MET A 268 -0.11 1.58 2.33
C MET A 268 0.57 1.75 3.71
N ASP A 269 0.44 2.92 4.34
CA ASP A 269 1.03 3.21 5.64
C ASP A 269 0.09 2.95 6.83
N ILE A 270 -1.20 2.65 6.60
CA ILE A 270 -2.15 2.40 7.69
C ILE A 270 -1.71 1.17 8.50
N PRO A 271 -1.51 1.29 9.83
CA PRO A 271 -0.90 0.23 10.64
C PRO A 271 -1.63 -1.12 10.60
N THR A 272 -2.96 -1.11 10.51
CA THR A 272 -3.74 -2.35 10.49
C THR A 272 -3.84 -2.97 9.11
N PHE A 273 -3.54 -2.22 8.05
CA PHE A 273 -3.67 -2.66 6.67
C PHE A 273 -2.44 -3.45 6.19
N VAL A 274 -1.31 -3.30 6.87
CA VAL A 274 -0.09 -4.07 6.61
C VAL A 274 0.38 -4.77 7.87
N ARG A 275 0.57 -6.09 7.80
CA ARG A 275 1.03 -6.93 8.92
C ARG A 275 2.47 -7.36 8.70
N GLY A 276 3.26 -7.39 9.77
CA GLY A 276 4.64 -7.84 9.72
C GLY A 276 5.65 -6.80 9.31
N ARG A 277 5.29 -5.51 9.36
CA ARG A 277 6.15 -4.42 8.88
C ARG A 277 7.55 -4.47 9.52
N ASP A 278 8.57 -4.36 8.68
CA ASP A 278 9.96 -4.19 9.10
C ASP A 278 10.24 -2.76 9.55
N THR A 279 9.43 -1.81 9.06
CA THR A 279 9.56 -0.39 9.39
C THR A 279 8.35 0.13 10.18
N PRO A 280 8.55 1.14 11.04
CA PRO A 280 7.43 1.81 11.69
C PRO A 280 6.58 2.53 10.64
N THR A 281 5.28 2.63 10.93
CA THR A 281 4.36 3.49 10.17
C THR A 281 4.71 4.96 10.36
N LEU A 282 4.56 5.76 9.32
CA LEU A 282 4.90 7.19 9.33
C LEU A 282 3.70 8.08 9.68
N GLY A 283 2.48 7.55 9.66
CA GLY A 283 1.26 8.33 9.83
C GLY A 283 0.94 9.17 8.60
N ILE A 284 1.27 8.68 7.39
CA ILE A 284 1.14 9.44 6.13
C ILE A 284 -0.30 9.97 5.96
N TRP A 285 -1.32 9.15 6.28
CA TRP A 285 -2.72 9.58 6.22
C TRP A 285 -2.98 10.84 7.07
N GLY A 286 -2.51 10.87 8.32
CA GLY A 286 -2.68 12.03 9.18
C GLY A 286 -2.00 13.29 8.64
N PHE A 287 -0.82 13.16 8.03
CA PHE A 287 -0.13 14.29 7.38
C PHE A 287 -0.89 14.79 6.15
N LEU A 288 -1.36 13.87 5.31
CA LEU A 288 -2.19 14.19 4.14
C LEU A 288 -3.44 14.97 4.55
N ARG A 289 -4.18 14.51 5.55
CA ARG A 289 -5.40 15.18 6.03
C ARG A 289 -5.10 16.53 6.68
N SER A 290 -3.98 16.65 7.39
CA SER A 290 -3.54 17.92 7.98
C SER A 290 -3.18 18.96 6.91
N ALA A 291 -2.48 18.55 5.85
CA ALA A 291 -2.13 19.42 4.73
C ALA A 291 -3.38 19.86 3.95
N GLN A 292 -4.32 18.96 3.68
CA GLN A 292 -5.61 19.29 3.06
C GLN A 292 -6.43 20.28 3.90
N LYS A 293 -6.43 20.13 5.23
CA LYS A 293 -7.12 21.08 6.11
C LYS A 293 -6.49 22.48 6.08
N ALA A 294 -5.19 22.57 5.86
CA ALA A 294 -4.45 23.82 5.77
C ALA A 294 -4.50 24.46 4.37
N SER A 295 -4.90 23.71 3.33
CA SER A 295 -5.01 24.22 1.96
C SER A 295 -6.30 25.02 1.75
N SER A 296 -6.32 25.85 0.70
CA SER A 296 -7.51 26.61 0.30
C SER A 296 -8.67 25.71 -0.17
N THR A 297 -8.38 24.49 -0.61
CA THR A 297 -9.41 23.53 -1.06
C THR A 297 -10.09 22.81 0.11
N GLY A 298 -9.48 22.81 1.29
CA GLY A 298 -10.01 22.12 2.46
C GLY A 298 -9.95 20.60 2.37
N LEU A 299 -10.64 19.93 3.30
CA LEU A 299 -10.69 18.47 3.38
C LEU A 299 -11.43 17.87 2.18
N VAL A 300 -10.78 16.93 1.52
CA VAL A 300 -11.39 16.15 0.43
C VAL A 300 -12.34 15.11 1.04
N GLY A 301 -13.60 15.12 0.63
CA GLY A 301 -14.62 14.14 1.02
C GLY A 301 -14.67 12.93 0.09
N GLY A 302 -15.76 12.17 0.14
CA GLY A 302 -16.02 11.05 -0.78
C GLY A 302 -15.17 9.81 -0.54
N VAL A 303 -15.10 8.97 -1.57
CA VAL A 303 -14.46 7.64 -1.52
C VAL A 303 -13.03 7.71 -2.09
N GLU A 304 -12.09 7.08 -1.39
CA GLU A 304 -10.70 6.91 -1.82
C GLU A 304 -10.61 5.73 -2.81
N SER A 305 -9.86 5.90 -3.91
CA SER A 305 -9.92 4.98 -5.05
C SER A 305 -9.31 3.60 -4.75
N VAL A 306 -8.13 3.55 -4.14
CA VAL A 306 -7.37 2.30 -3.90
C VAL A 306 -8.14 1.35 -3.00
N SER A 307 -8.54 1.82 -1.82
CA SER A 307 -9.26 1.03 -0.83
C SER A 307 -10.77 0.94 -1.12
N GLY A 308 -11.31 1.87 -1.92
CA GLY A 308 -12.75 1.99 -2.13
C GLY A 308 -13.51 2.42 -0.86
N LEU A 309 -12.81 2.95 0.15
CA LEU A 309 -13.39 3.35 1.43
C LEU A 309 -13.69 4.86 1.50
N PRO A 310 -14.72 5.29 2.26
CA PRO A 310 -14.95 6.71 2.50
C PRO A 310 -13.77 7.28 3.28
N ARG A 311 -13.31 8.49 2.89
CA ARG A 311 -12.22 9.19 3.59
C ARG A 311 -12.56 9.41 5.08
N SER A 312 -13.83 9.60 5.41
CA SER A 312 -14.29 9.68 6.81
C SER A 312 -14.05 8.40 7.62
N LEU A 313 -14.16 7.23 6.99
CA LEU A 313 -13.87 5.95 7.65
C LEU A 313 -12.36 5.76 7.76
N LEU A 314 -11.61 6.11 6.72
CA LEU A 314 -10.15 6.10 6.71
C LEU A 314 -9.55 7.07 7.76
N ASP A 315 -10.21 8.19 8.03
CA ASP A 315 -9.83 9.13 9.11
C ASP A 315 -9.89 8.47 10.50
N ILE A 316 -10.72 7.44 10.67
CA ILE A 316 -10.74 6.62 11.90
C ILE A 316 -9.62 5.57 11.85
N PHE A 317 -9.43 4.89 10.72
CA PHE A 317 -8.36 3.90 10.55
C PHE A 317 -6.94 4.49 10.64
N GLY A 318 -6.74 5.71 10.19
CA GLY A 318 -5.47 6.42 10.35
C GLY A 318 -5.10 6.65 11.82
N ARG A 319 -6.05 6.49 12.74
CA ARG A 319 -5.91 6.69 14.20
C ARG A 319 -6.07 5.40 15.00
N MET A 320 -5.97 4.21 14.40
CA MET A 320 -6.30 2.92 15.06
C MET A 320 -5.63 2.68 16.42
N ALA A 321 -4.50 3.31 16.71
CA ALA A 321 -3.80 3.22 17.99
C ALA A 321 -4.46 4.03 19.13
N HIS A 322 -5.40 4.94 18.83
CA HIS A 322 -6.07 5.76 19.82
C HIS A 322 -7.14 5.00 20.62
N GLU A 323 -7.39 5.44 21.85
CA GLU A 323 -8.33 4.78 22.76
C GLU A 323 -9.80 4.94 22.34
N ASP A 324 -10.15 6.04 21.64
CA ASP A 324 -11.53 6.37 21.22
C ASP A 324 -11.97 5.65 19.94
N VAL A 325 -11.10 4.90 19.28
CA VAL A 325 -11.35 4.31 17.94
C VAL A 325 -12.58 3.42 17.89
N GLU A 326 -12.80 2.56 18.90
CA GLU A 326 -13.98 1.69 18.93
C GLU A 326 -15.26 2.52 18.94
N LYS A 327 -15.30 3.58 19.75
CA LYS A 327 -16.42 4.52 19.81
C LYS A 327 -16.58 5.26 18.49
N ALA A 328 -15.50 5.79 17.93
CA ALA A 328 -15.54 6.48 16.65
C ALA A 328 -16.06 5.61 15.51
N LEU A 329 -15.72 4.31 15.48
CA LEU A 329 -16.24 3.35 14.51
C LEU A 329 -17.73 3.03 14.76
N ALA A 330 -18.15 2.93 16.03
CA ALA A 330 -19.55 2.71 16.39
C ALA A 330 -20.43 3.91 16.00
N ASP A 331 -19.91 5.13 16.20
CA ASP A 331 -20.59 6.40 15.93
C ASP A 331 -20.46 6.84 14.45
N TRP A 332 -19.72 6.10 13.61
CA TRP A 332 -19.56 6.46 12.20
C TRP A 332 -20.90 6.35 11.46
N GLU A 333 -21.36 7.49 10.92
CA GLU A 333 -22.69 7.66 10.31
C GLU A 333 -22.89 6.87 9.01
N GLY A 334 -21.80 6.47 8.36
CA GLY A 334 -21.82 5.86 7.03
C GLY A 334 -21.46 6.85 5.92
N HIS A 335 -21.65 6.39 4.68
CA HIS A 335 -21.54 7.20 3.47
C HIS A 335 -22.56 6.66 2.46
N GLU A 336 -23.04 7.49 1.54
CA GLU A 336 -23.91 7.05 0.45
C GLU A 336 -23.10 6.37 -0.66
N GLY A 337 -23.58 5.25 -1.18
CA GLY A 337 -22.90 4.52 -2.24
C GLY A 337 -23.72 3.33 -2.76
N TYR A 338 -23.16 2.61 -3.73
CA TYR A 338 -23.80 1.40 -4.26
C TYR A 338 -23.85 0.29 -3.21
N ILE A 339 -24.81 -0.63 -3.35
CA ILE A 339 -25.01 -1.75 -2.41
C ILE A 339 -23.70 -2.51 -2.10
N PRO A 340 -22.86 -2.89 -3.07
CA PRO A 340 -21.58 -3.56 -2.76
C PRO A 340 -20.64 -2.69 -1.92
N HIS A 341 -20.57 -1.38 -2.19
CA HIS A 341 -19.75 -0.46 -1.40
C HIS A 341 -20.23 -0.34 0.03
N VAL A 342 -21.54 -0.22 0.25
CA VAL A 342 -22.11 -0.15 1.61
C VAL A 342 -21.76 -1.41 2.42
N HIS A 343 -21.85 -2.59 1.81
CA HIS A 343 -21.42 -3.83 2.46
C HIS A 343 -19.91 -3.85 2.74
N LEU A 344 -19.07 -3.41 1.80
CA LEU A 344 -17.63 -3.28 2.03
C LEU A 344 -17.34 -2.38 3.24
N TRP A 345 -17.96 -1.20 3.30
CA TRP A 345 -17.72 -0.22 4.35
C TRP A 345 -18.16 -0.72 5.73
N GLU A 346 -19.32 -1.38 5.79
CA GLU A 346 -19.79 -2.02 7.02
C GLU A 346 -18.86 -3.16 7.45
N ALA A 347 -18.37 -3.97 6.50
CA ALA A 347 -17.40 -5.01 6.80
C ALA A 347 -16.11 -4.42 7.38
N PHE A 348 -15.58 -3.33 6.81
CA PHE A 348 -14.43 -2.63 7.38
C PHE A 348 -14.72 -2.08 8.78
N ARG A 349 -15.85 -1.40 8.97
CA ARG A 349 -16.25 -0.84 10.27
C ARG A 349 -16.27 -1.90 11.37
N LEU A 350 -16.97 -3.01 11.15
CA LEU A 350 -17.05 -4.13 12.09
C LEU A 350 -15.66 -4.74 12.36
N SER A 351 -14.83 -4.85 11.33
CA SER A 351 -13.47 -5.37 11.43
C SER A 351 -12.57 -4.48 12.28
N GLY A 352 -12.69 -3.16 12.13
CA GLY A 352 -11.97 -2.19 12.93
C GLY A 352 -12.34 -2.28 14.42
N ILE A 353 -13.63 -2.49 14.74
CA ILE A 353 -14.09 -2.68 16.13
C ILE A 353 -13.48 -3.95 16.73
N LEU A 354 -13.56 -5.08 16.01
CA LEU A 354 -12.97 -6.36 16.45
C LEU A 354 -11.47 -6.24 16.69
N LEU A 355 -10.74 -5.62 15.75
CA LEU A 355 -9.30 -5.43 15.85
C LEU A 355 -8.91 -4.46 16.98
N SER A 356 -9.69 -3.39 17.21
CA SER A 356 -9.45 -2.47 18.34
C SER A 356 -9.55 -3.20 19.69
N ARG A 357 -10.59 -4.02 19.86
CA ARG A 357 -10.79 -4.85 21.07
C ARG A 357 -9.68 -5.87 21.26
N ARG A 358 -9.28 -6.54 20.18
CA ARG A 358 -8.16 -7.49 20.17
C ARG A 358 -6.86 -6.83 20.63
N HIS A 359 -6.56 -5.65 20.13
CA HIS A 359 -5.34 -4.92 20.49
C HIS A 359 -5.33 -4.51 21.96
N LYS A 360 -6.46 -4.01 22.48
CA LYS A 360 -6.59 -3.57 23.88
C LYS A 360 -6.77 -4.74 24.86
N ARG A 361 -7.02 -5.96 24.36
CA ARG A 361 -7.48 -7.11 25.16
C ARG A 361 -8.70 -6.77 26.01
N THR A 362 -9.58 -5.94 25.46
CA THR A 362 -10.81 -5.48 26.13
C THR A 362 -12.00 -6.23 25.58
N HIS A 363 -12.86 -6.71 26.47
CA HIS A 363 -14.20 -7.17 26.13
C HIS A 363 -15.16 -6.01 26.44
N SER A 364 -15.59 -5.27 25.41
CA SER A 364 -16.71 -4.36 25.56
C SER A 364 -18.00 -5.18 25.57
N ASP A 365 -18.89 -4.89 26.52
CA ASP A 365 -20.08 -5.70 26.79
C ASP A 365 -21.16 -5.58 25.69
N SER A 366 -21.07 -4.58 24.80
CA SER A 366 -22.12 -4.38 23.78
C SER A 366 -21.62 -3.68 22.51
N PRO A 367 -21.89 -4.23 21.31
CA PRO A 367 -22.31 -5.62 21.06
C PRO A 367 -21.17 -6.60 21.34
N SER A 368 -21.46 -7.87 21.62
CA SER A 368 -20.41 -8.89 21.84
C SER A 368 -19.63 -9.20 20.55
N ASN A 369 -18.39 -9.71 20.67
CA ASN A 369 -17.60 -10.13 19.50
C ASN A 369 -18.35 -11.17 18.66
N GLU A 370 -19.12 -12.06 19.28
CA GLU A 370 -19.93 -13.06 18.58
C GLU A 370 -20.98 -12.42 17.65
N ILE A 371 -21.65 -11.36 18.11
CA ILE A 371 -22.61 -10.62 17.28
C ILE A 371 -21.89 -9.83 16.19
N LEU A 372 -20.73 -9.24 16.49
CA LEU A 372 -19.92 -8.53 15.49
C LEU A 372 -19.44 -9.48 14.39
N VAL A 373 -18.94 -10.66 14.74
CA VAL A 373 -18.51 -11.68 13.77
C VAL A 373 -19.70 -12.18 12.95
N CYS A 374 -20.86 -12.43 13.57
CA CYS A 374 -22.08 -12.80 12.85
C CYS A 374 -22.44 -11.78 11.76
N ARG A 375 -22.46 -10.48 12.14
CA ARG A 375 -22.74 -9.38 11.20
C ARG A 375 -21.67 -9.26 10.12
N LEU A 376 -20.40 -9.44 10.48
CA LEU A 376 -19.28 -9.36 9.55
C LEU A 376 -19.34 -10.48 8.51
N VAL A 377 -19.57 -11.73 8.94
CA VAL A 377 -19.76 -12.87 8.05
C VAL A 377 -20.96 -12.65 7.12
N ALA A 378 -22.11 -12.21 7.65
CA ALA A 378 -23.29 -11.92 6.84
C ALA A 378 -23.04 -10.80 5.81
N THR A 379 -22.29 -9.76 6.20
CA THR A 379 -21.97 -8.63 5.33
C THR A 379 -21.01 -9.04 4.21
N LEU A 380 -19.98 -9.83 4.53
CA LEU A 380 -19.07 -10.41 3.54
C LEU A 380 -19.80 -11.35 2.57
N ASP A 381 -20.73 -12.15 3.07
CA ASP A 381 -21.56 -13.04 2.25
C ASP A 381 -22.46 -12.25 1.29
N ALA A 382 -23.12 -11.20 1.79
CA ALA A 382 -23.94 -10.32 0.96
C ALA A 382 -23.11 -9.60 -0.12
N LEU A 383 -21.95 -9.04 0.26
CA LEU A 383 -20.99 -8.44 -0.68
C LEU A 383 -20.60 -9.43 -1.77
N TYR A 384 -20.27 -10.66 -1.37
CA TYR A 384 -19.91 -11.72 -2.30
C TYR A 384 -21.03 -12.03 -3.31
N GLU A 385 -22.28 -12.13 -2.86
CA GLU A 385 -23.44 -12.40 -3.73
C GLU A 385 -23.74 -11.23 -4.70
N THR A 386 -23.38 -10.00 -4.36
CA THR A 386 -23.61 -8.85 -5.27
C THR A 386 -22.89 -9.01 -6.62
N ARG A 387 -21.77 -9.74 -6.68
CA ARG A 387 -21.00 -9.99 -7.92
C ARG A 387 -21.79 -10.75 -8.98
N GLN A 388 -22.78 -11.53 -8.57
CA GLN A 388 -23.62 -12.30 -9.49
C GLN A 388 -24.67 -11.42 -10.18
N ARG A 389 -24.87 -10.20 -9.70
CA ARG A 389 -25.85 -9.26 -10.23
C ARG A 389 -25.21 -8.41 -11.32
N LYS A 390 -25.77 -8.48 -12.53
CA LYS A 390 -25.28 -7.73 -13.69
C LYS A 390 -25.24 -6.22 -13.46
N GLU A 391 -26.17 -5.69 -12.67
CA GLU A 391 -26.23 -4.27 -12.31
C GLU A 391 -24.98 -3.79 -11.56
N TYR A 392 -24.26 -4.67 -10.85
CA TYR A 392 -23.04 -4.33 -10.12
C TYR A 392 -21.76 -4.84 -10.79
N ALA A 393 -21.81 -5.28 -12.05
CA ALA A 393 -20.63 -5.81 -12.75
C ALA A 393 -19.48 -4.79 -12.90
N HIS A 394 -19.81 -3.50 -12.86
CA HIS A 394 -18.86 -2.39 -12.92
C HIS A 394 -18.27 -2.02 -11.54
N ILE A 395 -18.73 -2.62 -10.44
CA ILE A 395 -18.29 -2.28 -9.08
C ILE A 395 -17.16 -3.21 -8.64
N LEU A 396 -16.07 -2.62 -8.13
CA LEU A 396 -14.83 -3.34 -7.80
C LEU A 396 -14.64 -3.55 -6.28
N ALA A 397 -15.67 -3.32 -5.48
CA ALA A 397 -15.62 -3.37 -4.01
C ALA A 397 -15.04 -4.67 -3.43
N THR A 398 -15.14 -5.79 -4.16
CA THR A 398 -14.60 -7.07 -3.68
C THR A 398 -13.08 -7.17 -3.68
N ASN A 399 -12.38 -6.23 -4.33
CA ASN A 399 -10.92 -6.19 -4.34
C ASN A 399 -10.33 -5.95 -2.94
N SER A 400 -11.02 -5.19 -2.07
CA SER A 400 -10.57 -4.87 -0.70
C SER A 400 -11.17 -5.78 0.39
N MET A 401 -11.61 -7.00 0.06
CA MET A 401 -12.18 -7.92 1.07
C MET A 401 -11.15 -8.53 2.02
N LEU A 402 -9.86 -8.46 1.72
CA LEU A 402 -8.84 -9.22 2.45
C LEU A 402 -8.72 -8.79 3.92
N TYR A 403 -8.84 -7.49 4.20
CA TYR A 403 -8.85 -6.93 5.55
C TYR A 403 -10.03 -7.44 6.39
N PRO A 404 -11.30 -7.26 5.96
CA PRO A 404 -12.43 -7.76 6.74
C PRO A 404 -12.49 -9.29 6.80
N TYR A 405 -12.06 -9.99 5.74
CA TYR A 405 -11.89 -11.43 5.77
C TYR A 405 -10.92 -11.88 6.88
N THR A 406 -9.77 -11.22 6.97
CA THR A 406 -8.75 -11.50 7.98
C THR A 406 -9.27 -11.24 9.38
N ALA A 407 -9.92 -10.10 9.61
CA ALA A 407 -10.48 -9.75 10.92
C ALA A 407 -11.51 -10.79 11.39
N ALA A 408 -12.39 -11.28 10.50
CA ALA A 408 -13.33 -12.34 10.83
C ALA A 408 -12.62 -13.66 11.17
N ARG A 409 -11.63 -14.05 10.36
CA ARG A 409 -10.89 -15.32 10.50
C ARG A 409 -10.01 -15.39 11.74
N LEU A 410 -9.63 -14.26 12.32
CA LEU A 410 -8.86 -14.18 13.57
C LEU A 410 -9.70 -14.47 14.83
N GLU A 411 -11.03 -14.42 14.74
CA GLU A 411 -11.93 -14.73 15.86
C GLU A 411 -12.16 -16.26 15.97
N VAL A 412 -11.05 -16.98 16.17
CA VAL A 412 -10.96 -18.44 16.10
C VAL A 412 -11.91 -19.14 17.07
N THR A 413 -11.97 -18.71 18.33
CA THR A 413 -12.85 -19.36 19.33
C THR A 413 -14.32 -19.31 18.93
N ILE A 414 -14.75 -18.19 18.33
CA ILE A 414 -16.12 -18.03 17.83
C ILE A 414 -16.36 -18.93 16.62
N LEU A 415 -15.39 -19.02 15.71
CA LEU A 415 -15.50 -19.78 14.47
C LEU A 415 -15.45 -21.30 14.68
N GLN A 416 -14.73 -21.82 15.68
CA GLN A 416 -14.65 -23.26 15.97
C GLN A 416 -16.01 -23.87 16.31
N THR A 417 -16.90 -23.10 16.91
CA THR A 417 -18.27 -23.53 17.25
C THR A 417 -19.25 -23.38 16.08
N ARG A 418 -18.80 -22.82 14.93
CA ARG A 418 -19.65 -22.36 13.83
C ARG A 418 -19.06 -22.74 12.45
N PRO A 419 -19.06 -24.04 12.11
CA PRO A 419 -18.45 -24.53 10.87
C PRO A 419 -19.08 -23.93 9.60
N THR A 420 -20.36 -23.55 9.64
CA THR A 420 -21.04 -22.89 8.52
C THR A 420 -20.43 -21.52 8.22
N TRP A 421 -20.06 -20.74 9.24
CA TRP A 421 -19.41 -19.43 9.06
C TRP A 421 -18.01 -19.58 8.48
N VAL A 422 -17.27 -20.61 8.91
CA VAL A 422 -15.96 -20.95 8.33
C VAL A 422 -16.09 -21.27 6.84
N GLN A 423 -17.10 -22.04 6.46
CA GLN A 423 -17.37 -22.37 5.05
C GLN A 423 -17.73 -21.12 4.23
N THR A 424 -18.57 -20.24 4.76
CA THR A 424 -18.90 -18.95 4.13
C THR A 424 -17.66 -18.09 3.93
N LEU A 425 -16.82 -17.94 4.96
CA LEU A 425 -15.59 -17.16 4.87
C LEU A 425 -14.63 -17.76 3.83
N ARG A 426 -14.42 -19.08 3.82
CA ARG A 426 -13.58 -19.74 2.80
C ARG A 426 -14.13 -19.55 1.38
N ARG A 427 -15.46 -19.55 1.21
CA ARG A 427 -16.10 -19.21 -0.06
C ARG A 427 -15.74 -17.78 -0.49
N CYS A 428 -15.85 -16.81 0.41
CA CYS A 428 -15.49 -15.41 0.14
C CYS A 428 -13.98 -15.24 -0.17
N GLY A 429 -13.12 -15.86 0.64
CA GLY A 429 -11.66 -15.78 0.52
C GLY A 429 -11.14 -16.45 -0.76
N SER A 430 -11.81 -17.50 -1.23
CA SER A 430 -11.41 -18.17 -2.45
C SER A 430 -11.38 -17.22 -3.66
N ILE A 431 -12.20 -16.15 -3.74
CA ILE A 431 -12.43 -15.40 -5.00
C ILE A 431 -11.82 -13.98 -5.01
N CYS A 432 -10.79 -13.71 -4.21
CA CYS A 432 -9.90 -12.59 -4.51
C CYS A 432 -9.02 -12.99 -5.72
N ASP A 433 -9.58 -13.21 -6.91
CA ASP A 433 -8.89 -13.82 -8.07
C ASP A 433 -7.61 -13.07 -8.47
N ALA A 434 -7.59 -11.76 -8.24
CA ALA A 434 -6.40 -10.91 -8.42
C ALA A 434 -5.22 -11.30 -7.51
N TYR A 435 -5.54 -11.77 -6.31
CA TYR A 435 -4.59 -11.97 -5.21
C TYR A 435 -4.43 -13.44 -4.81
N ARG A 436 -5.35 -14.32 -5.21
CA ARG A 436 -5.49 -15.71 -4.75
C ARG A 436 -4.18 -16.49 -4.86
N ASP A 437 -3.47 -16.32 -5.97
CA ASP A 437 -2.24 -17.06 -6.27
C ASP A 437 -0.97 -16.29 -5.88
N THR A 438 -1.11 -15.11 -5.28
CA THR A 438 0.03 -14.36 -4.79
C THR A 438 0.57 -14.97 -3.49
N PRO A 439 1.90 -14.95 -3.27
CA PRO A 439 2.50 -15.25 -1.98
C PRO A 439 1.80 -14.58 -0.78
N ASN A 440 1.35 -13.33 -0.94
CA ASN A 440 0.62 -12.59 0.09
C ASN A 440 -0.64 -13.34 0.57
N ALA A 441 -1.53 -13.72 -0.34
CA ALA A 441 -2.78 -14.41 0.03
C ALA A 441 -2.53 -15.83 0.52
N LEU A 442 -1.60 -16.57 -0.10
CA LEU A 442 -1.31 -17.95 0.28
C LEU A 442 -0.72 -18.06 1.70
N ILE A 443 0.20 -17.16 2.05
CA ILE A 443 0.80 -17.15 3.39
C ILE A 443 -0.24 -16.73 4.44
N LEU A 444 -1.08 -15.74 4.13
CA LEU A 444 -2.15 -15.32 5.02
C LEU A 444 -3.13 -16.48 5.30
N GLU A 445 -3.59 -17.17 4.25
CA GLU A 445 -4.51 -18.30 4.39
C GLU A 445 -3.88 -19.43 5.21
N GLU A 446 -2.60 -19.75 4.99
CA GLU A 446 -1.86 -20.73 5.77
C GLU A 446 -1.82 -20.38 7.27
N ILE A 447 -1.58 -19.11 7.61
CA ILE A 447 -1.55 -18.65 9.01
C ILE A 447 -2.94 -18.78 9.63
N LEU A 448 -3.99 -18.33 8.92
CA LEU A 448 -5.36 -18.34 9.41
C LEU A 448 -5.92 -19.76 9.58
N ASP A 449 -5.63 -20.68 8.65
CA ASP A 449 -6.03 -22.09 8.78
C ASP A 449 -5.31 -22.77 9.95
N LYS A 450 -4.01 -22.55 10.13
CA LYS A 450 -3.26 -23.08 11.29
C LYS A 450 -3.78 -22.55 12.62
N ALA A 451 -4.17 -21.28 12.69
CA ALA A 451 -4.75 -20.71 13.89
C ALA A 451 -6.09 -21.39 14.22
N LEU A 452 -6.95 -21.59 13.22
CA LEU A 452 -8.24 -22.27 13.37
C LEU A 452 -8.10 -23.73 13.82
N GLU A 453 -7.18 -24.48 13.20
CA GLU A 453 -6.87 -25.88 13.54
C GLU A 453 -6.38 -26.04 14.98
N ARG A 454 -5.59 -25.08 15.47
CA ARG A 454 -5.05 -25.08 16.83
C ARG A 454 -6.02 -24.53 17.87
N GLY A 455 -7.06 -23.82 17.46
CA GLY A 455 -7.90 -23.05 18.37
C GLY A 455 -7.21 -21.83 18.96
N ASP A 456 -6.20 -21.30 18.27
CA ASP A 456 -5.39 -20.18 18.75
C ASP A 456 -6.07 -18.84 18.43
N ASN A 457 -6.87 -18.36 19.38
CA ASN A 457 -7.51 -17.06 19.28
C ASN A 457 -6.56 -15.89 19.51
N ASP A 458 -5.34 -16.11 20.00
CA ASP A 458 -4.37 -15.06 20.32
C ASP A 458 -3.25 -14.93 19.28
N VAL A 459 -3.41 -15.60 18.12
CA VAL A 459 -2.45 -15.53 17.02
C VAL A 459 -2.10 -14.08 16.67
N ASP A 460 -0.81 -13.78 16.71
CA ASP A 460 -0.27 -12.47 16.35
C ASP A 460 0.23 -12.51 14.91
N LEU A 461 -0.57 -11.93 14.01
CA LEU A 461 -0.20 -11.84 12.60
C LEU A 461 1.12 -11.10 12.37
N ASP A 462 1.46 -10.07 13.16
CA ASP A 462 2.73 -9.35 12.97
C ASP A 462 3.91 -10.26 13.31
N LYS A 463 3.78 -11.05 14.38
CA LYS A 463 4.82 -11.99 14.79
C LYS A 463 4.99 -13.12 13.78
N GLU A 464 3.90 -13.73 13.33
CA GLU A 464 3.93 -14.85 12.38
C GLU A 464 4.53 -14.44 11.02
N THR A 465 4.21 -13.23 10.55
CA THR A 465 4.73 -12.69 9.28
C THR A 465 6.20 -12.31 9.38
N LYS A 466 6.62 -11.65 10.48
CA LYS A 466 8.05 -11.36 10.75
C LYS A 466 8.90 -12.62 10.82
N LEU A 467 8.42 -13.69 11.44
CA LEU A 467 9.12 -14.98 11.47
C LEU A 467 9.35 -15.58 10.08
N ARG A 468 8.47 -15.26 9.12
CA ARG A 468 8.57 -15.68 7.72
C ARG A 468 9.36 -14.70 6.86
N GLY A 469 9.72 -13.52 7.39
CA GLY A 469 10.41 -12.47 6.65
C GLY A 469 9.57 -11.86 5.53
N VAL A 470 8.25 -11.77 5.74
CA VAL A 470 7.29 -11.24 4.76
C VAL A 470 6.46 -10.11 5.37
N GLU A 471 6.00 -9.20 4.52
CA GLU A 471 5.02 -8.16 4.88
C GLU A 471 3.71 -8.46 4.15
N LEU A 472 2.63 -8.65 4.91
CA LEU A 472 1.32 -8.94 4.33
C LEU A 472 0.50 -7.67 4.17
N SER A 473 -0.05 -7.43 2.99
CA SER A 473 -1.04 -6.39 2.74
C SER A 473 -2.45 -6.95 2.77
N LEU A 474 -3.37 -6.20 3.37
CA LEU A 474 -4.76 -6.58 3.55
C LEU A 474 -5.77 -5.65 2.85
N PHE A 475 -5.32 -4.54 2.25
CA PHE A 475 -6.19 -3.50 1.70
C PHE A 475 -6.47 -3.64 0.21
#